data_AF-A0A536YK97-F1
#
_entry.id   AF-A0A536YK97-F1
#
_cell.length_a   1.000
_cell.length_b   1.000
_cell.length_c   1.000
_cell.angle_alpha   90.00
_cell.angle_beta   90.00
_cell.angle_gamma   90.00
#
_symmetry.space_group_name_H-M   'P 1'
#
loop_
_entity.id
_entity.type
_entity.pdbx_description
1 polymer ?
#
loop_
_entity_poly.entity_id
_entity_poly.type
_entity_poly.pdbx_seq_one_letter_code
_entity_poly.pdbx_strand_id
1 'polypeptide(L)'
;MRKTGRGSPAQAPAQPRTFTDSDDPVDGRSYSLWDYLDGINAVLVYATAGDKASFTLLTRSNNRRYELPTEPQLSPDRQRLATVDVCQTQCSKEIAIWRITPESLRKELVWNASGWADATAKWKDPETLAIEYSVDGATAAATVERKLSDPSWKRVQ
;
A
#
# COMPACT_ATOMS: atom_id res chain seq x y z
N MET A 1 3.22 19.72 56.82
CA MET A 1 2.90 19.01 55.57
C MET A 1 2.32 20.00 54.56
N ARG A 2 3.03 20.32 53.46
CA ARG A 2 2.48 21.00 52.27
C ARG A 2 3.00 20.25 51.04
N LYS A 3 2.11 19.61 50.27
CA LYS A 3 2.44 18.95 49.00
C LYS A 3 2.52 20.02 47.91
N THR A 4 3.69 20.22 47.33
CA THR A 4 3.89 20.95 46.08
C THR A 4 3.74 19.98 44.91
N GLY A 5 2.60 19.99 44.23
CA GLY A 5 2.42 19.29 42.95
C GLY A 5 2.94 20.18 41.81
N ARG A 6 4.00 19.75 41.12
CA ARG A 6 4.38 20.33 39.82
C ARG A 6 3.41 19.80 38.76
N GLY A 7 2.64 20.69 38.14
CA GLY A 7 1.91 20.36 36.93
C GLY A 7 2.88 20.17 35.77
N SER A 8 2.72 19.09 35.00
CA SER A 8 3.43 18.88 33.74
C SER A 8 3.04 19.97 32.73
N PRO A 9 3.98 20.45 31.89
CA PRO A 9 3.63 21.41 30.85
C PRO A 9 2.71 20.74 29.83
N ALA A 10 1.59 21.40 29.54
CA ALA A 10 0.66 20.99 28.50
C ALA A 10 1.39 20.99 27.14
N GLN A 11 1.28 19.89 26.42
CA GLN A 11 1.81 19.77 25.06
C GLN A 11 1.01 20.70 24.14
N ALA A 12 1.70 21.62 23.47
CA ALA A 12 1.05 22.51 22.51
C ALA A 12 0.37 21.68 21.40
N PRO A 13 -0.80 22.11 20.90
CA PRO A 13 -1.48 21.40 19.82
C PRO A 13 -0.57 21.32 18.60
N ALA A 14 -0.51 20.15 17.96
CA ALA A 14 0.22 19.98 16.72
C ALA A 14 -0.36 20.96 15.67
N GLN A 15 0.50 21.76 15.05
CA GLN A 15 0.09 22.66 13.97
C GLN A 15 -0.40 21.82 12.77
N PRO A 16 -1.50 22.21 12.11
CA PRO A 16 -1.95 21.55 10.90
C PRO A 16 -0.86 21.66 9.84
N ARG A 17 -0.45 20.52 9.28
CA ARG A 17 0.48 20.45 8.14
C ARG A 17 -0.36 20.45 6.87
N THR A 18 -0.25 21.49 6.06
CA THR A 18 -0.84 21.53 4.72
C THR A 18 0.01 20.67 3.79
N PHE A 19 -0.62 19.73 3.09
CA PHE A 19 -0.01 19.02 1.98
C PHE A 19 -0.31 19.80 0.69
N THR A 20 0.69 19.94 -0.17
CA THR A 20 0.57 20.65 -1.44
C THR A 20 1.14 19.71 -2.50
N ASP A 21 0.33 19.45 -3.53
CA ASP A 21 0.78 18.70 -4.69
C ASP A 21 1.92 19.48 -5.38
N SER A 22 2.90 18.75 -5.90
CA SER A 22 4.09 19.33 -6.51
C SER A 22 4.24 18.79 -7.92
N ASP A 23 4.29 19.70 -8.89
CA ASP A 23 4.66 19.40 -10.28
C ASP A 23 6.07 19.92 -10.53
N ASP A 24 6.98 19.02 -10.91
CA ASP A 24 8.28 19.39 -11.48
C ASP A 24 8.20 19.31 -13.01
N PRO A 25 8.02 20.44 -13.72
CA PRO A 25 7.91 20.45 -15.17
C PRO A 25 9.23 20.14 -15.88
N VAL A 26 10.37 20.18 -15.18
CA VAL A 26 11.69 19.91 -15.76
C VAL A 26 11.94 18.40 -15.84
N ASP A 27 11.58 17.66 -14.79
CA ASP A 27 11.72 16.21 -14.72
C ASP A 27 10.42 15.46 -15.08
N GLY A 28 9.33 16.17 -15.40
CA GLY A 28 8.03 15.61 -15.77
C GLY A 28 7.42 14.75 -14.67
N ARG A 29 7.66 15.11 -13.41
CA ARG A 29 7.27 14.34 -12.24
C ARG A 29 6.22 15.09 -11.43
N SER A 30 5.12 14.42 -11.13
CA SER A 30 4.09 14.94 -10.22
C SER A 30 3.93 14.06 -8.99
N TYR A 31 3.54 14.70 -7.88
CA TYR A 31 3.18 14.03 -6.64
C TYR A 31 1.84 14.54 -6.16
N SER A 32 0.94 13.62 -5.84
CA SER A 32 -0.35 13.90 -5.24
C SER A 32 -0.56 13.09 -3.97
N LEU A 33 -1.12 13.72 -2.94
CA LEU A 33 -1.60 13.00 -1.77
C LEU A 33 -2.74 12.06 -2.20
N TRP A 34 -2.56 10.75 -1.98
CA TRP A 34 -3.57 9.76 -2.33
C TRP A 34 -4.47 9.43 -1.14
N ASP A 35 -3.86 9.04 0.00
CA ASP A 35 -4.60 8.63 1.19
C ASP A 35 -3.77 8.79 2.47
N TYR A 36 -4.45 8.78 3.62
CA TYR A 36 -3.85 8.66 4.94
C TYR A 36 -4.28 7.34 5.58
N LEU A 37 -3.31 6.44 5.79
CA LEU A 37 -3.55 5.15 6.44
C LEU A 37 -3.35 5.32 7.95
N ASP A 38 -4.33 5.94 8.62
CA ASP A 38 -4.35 6.21 10.07
C ASP A 38 -3.97 4.98 10.89
N GLY A 39 -4.45 3.82 10.46
CA GLY A 39 -4.25 2.55 11.15
C GLY A 39 -2.79 2.14 11.32
N ILE A 40 -1.90 2.68 10.49
CA ILE A 40 -0.44 2.43 10.53
C ILE A 40 0.39 3.71 10.55
N ASN A 41 -0.25 4.87 10.77
CA ASN A 41 0.39 6.20 10.76
C ASN A 41 1.27 6.43 9.52
N ALA A 42 0.72 6.14 8.34
CA ALA A 42 1.40 6.28 7.07
C ALA A 42 0.61 7.18 6.10
N VAL A 43 1.33 7.88 5.24
CA VAL A 43 0.76 8.66 4.14
C VAL A 43 1.08 7.94 2.84
N LEU A 44 0.09 7.81 1.97
CA LEU A 44 0.27 7.24 0.65
C LEU A 44 0.31 8.38 -0.38
N VAL A 45 1.38 8.43 -1.15
CA VAL A 45 1.59 9.43 -2.21
C VAL A 45 1.51 8.72 -3.54
N TYR A 46 0.68 9.23 -4.44
CA TYR A 46 0.69 8.85 -5.84
C TYR A 46 1.73 9.69 -6.58
N ALA A 47 2.58 9.04 -7.37
CA ALA A 47 3.62 9.71 -8.14
C ALA A 47 3.55 9.30 -9.60
N THR A 48 3.62 10.28 -10.49
CA THR A 48 3.80 10.03 -11.93
C THR A 48 5.16 10.54 -12.39
N ALA A 49 5.80 9.83 -13.32
CA ALA A 49 7.01 10.26 -13.99
C ALA A 49 6.98 9.80 -15.44
N GLY A 50 6.72 10.72 -16.37
CA GLY A 50 6.34 10.37 -17.74
C GLY A 50 5.09 9.50 -17.74
N ASP A 51 5.15 8.33 -18.41
CA ASP A 51 4.03 7.39 -18.50
C ASP A 51 3.93 6.41 -17.32
N LYS A 52 4.84 6.49 -16.34
CA LYS A 52 4.84 5.58 -15.19
C LYS A 52 4.11 6.18 -14.01
N ALA A 53 3.13 5.44 -13.53
CA ALA A 53 2.46 5.67 -12.26
C ALA A 53 3.04 4.76 -11.18
N SER A 54 3.15 5.26 -9.95
CA SER A 54 3.66 4.50 -8.80
C SER A 54 3.08 5.05 -7.50
N PHE A 55 3.23 4.28 -6.43
CA PHE A 55 2.78 4.68 -5.10
C PHE A 55 3.94 4.64 -4.11
N THR A 56 4.13 5.71 -3.35
CA THR A 56 5.12 5.78 -2.29
C THR A 56 4.41 5.80 -0.94
N LEU A 57 4.65 4.79 -0.10
CA LEU A 57 4.19 4.77 1.28
C LEU A 57 5.23 5.43 2.18
N LEU A 58 4.84 6.53 2.83
CA LEU A 58 5.65 7.30 3.78
C LEU A 58 5.23 6.98 5.21
N THR A 59 6.07 6.26 5.96
CA THR A 59 5.80 5.94 7.37
C THR A 59 6.26 7.07 8.28
N ARG A 60 5.33 7.75 8.95
CA ARG A 60 5.61 8.97 9.71
C ARG A 60 6.35 8.73 11.02
N SER A 61 6.26 7.52 11.55
CA SER A 61 6.91 7.12 12.82
C SER A 61 8.43 7.08 12.71
N ASN A 62 8.96 6.73 11.53
CA ASN A 62 10.39 6.47 11.33
C ASN A 62 10.95 7.11 10.04
N ASN A 63 10.15 7.92 9.35
CA ASN A 63 10.50 8.60 8.09
C ASN A 63 11.01 7.68 6.97
N ARG A 64 10.60 6.40 6.97
CA ARG A 64 10.91 5.47 5.88
C ARG A 64 9.93 5.64 4.72
N ARG A 65 10.41 5.25 3.54
CA ARG A 65 9.68 5.32 2.28
C ARG A 65 9.74 3.96 1.62
N TYR A 66 8.61 3.51 1.09
CA TYR A 66 8.50 2.25 0.35
C TYR A 66 7.82 2.52 -0.98
N GLU A 67 8.50 2.17 -2.07
CA GLU A 67 7.90 2.21 -3.40
C GLU A 67 7.06 0.96 -3.63
N LEU A 68 5.85 1.16 -4.10
CA LEU A 68 4.86 0.14 -4.36
C LEU A 68 4.42 0.25 -5.83
N PRO A 69 4.31 -0.90 -6.53
CA PRO A 69 4.03 -0.88 -7.96
C PRO A 69 2.62 -0.40 -8.29
N THR A 70 1.67 -0.61 -7.37
CA THR A 70 0.27 -0.21 -7.51
C THR A 70 -0.29 0.24 -6.16
N GLU A 71 -1.52 0.75 -6.17
CA GLU A 71 -2.22 1.15 -4.96
C GLU A 71 -2.29 -0.01 -3.96
N PRO A 72 -1.79 0.16 -2.72
CA PRO A 72 -1.88 -0.86 -1.69
C PRO A 72 -3.25 -0.88 -1.02
N GLN A 73 -3.77 -2.07 -0.74
CA GLN A 73 -4.96 -2.28 0.06
C GLN A 73 -4.56 -2.74 1.47
N LEU A 74 -4.96 -1.98 2.49
CA LEU A 74 -4.68 -2.30 3.89
C LEU A 74 -5.59 -3.43 4.40
N SER A 75 -4.98 -4.43 5.06
CA SER A 75 -5.74 -5.52 5.68
C SER A 75 -6.58 -5.02 6.85
N PRO A 76 -7.73 -5.66 7.17
CA PRO A 76 -8.62 -5.22 8.25
C PRO A 76 -7.94 -5.15 9.63
N ASP A 77 -6.99 -6.06 9.90
CA ASP A 77 -6.19 -6.09 11.13
C ASP A 77 -4.97 -5.16 11.11
N ARG A 78 -4.75 -4.48 9.96
CA ARG A 78 -3.68 -3.49 9.73
C ARG A 78 -2.28 -4.07 9.88
N GLN A 79 -2.13 -5.39 9.72
CA GLN A 79 -0.84 -6.06 9.77
C GLN A 79 -0.21 -6.23 8.38
N ARG A 80 -0.98 -6.04 7.30
CA ARG A 80 -0.54 -6.31 5.93
C ARG A 80 -1.07 -5.30 4.92
N LEU A 81 -0.35 -5.14 3.82
CA LEU A 81 -0.81 -4.51 2.58
C LEU A 81 -0.87 -5.54 1.46
N ALA A 82 -1.79 -5.39 0.53
CA ALA A 82 -1.82 -6.13 -0.74
C ALA A 82 -1.62 -5.16 -1.92
N THR A 83 -0.74 -5.49 -2.85
CA THR A 83 -0.59 -4.78 -4.13
C THR A 83 -0.85 -5.76 -5.27
N VAL A 84 -1.46 -5.30 -6.36
CA VAL A 84 -1.81 -6.11 -7.54
C VAL A 84 -1.22 -5.43 -8.77
N ASP A 85 -0.05 -5.90 -9.20
CA ASP A 85 0.65 -5.37 -10.36
C ASP A 85 0.43 -6.28 -11.57
N VAL A 86 -0.81 -6.28 -12.06
CA VAL A 86 -1.29 -7.13 -13.16
C VAL A 86 -1.92 -6.24 -14.23
N CYS A 87 -1.38 -6.30 -15.44
CA CYS A 87 -1.72 -5.43 -16.57
C CYS A 87 -1.18 -6.08 -17.86
N GLN A 88 -1.59 -5.67 -19.06
CA GLN A 88 -1.13 -6.34 -20.29
C GLN A 88 0.38 -6.22 -20.57
N THR A 89 0.97 -5.04 -20.31
CA THR A 89 2.38 -4.77 -20.60
C THR A 89 3.04 -3.93 -19.52
N GLN A 90 4.32 -4.17 -19.23
CA GLN A 90 5.19 -3.38 -18.34
C GLN A 90 4.98 -3.52 -16.81
N CYS A 91 4.07 -4.37 -16.35
CA CYS A 91 3.96 -4.79 -14.95
C CYS A 91 4.63 -6.14 -14.68
N SER A 92 4.82 -6.45 -13.40
CA SER A 92 5.43 -7.69 -12.93
C SER A 92 4.54 -8.92 -13.01
N LYS A 93 3.22 -8.77 -13.23
CA LYS A 93 2.21 -9.83 -13.15
C LYS A 93 2.17 -10.49 -11.76
N GLU A 94 2.48 -9.73 -10.71
CA GLU A 94 2.53 -10.19 -9.33
C GLU A 94 1.37 -9.63 -8.51
N ILE A 95 0.82 -10.49 -7.66
CA ILE A 95 0.08 -10.07 -6.47
C ILE A 95 1.02 -10.26 -5.29
N ALA A 96 1.25 -9.20 -4.52
CA ALA A 96 2.20 -9.21 -3.42
C ALA A 96 1.53 -8.82 -2.11
N ILE A 97 1.87 -9.56 -1.06
CA ILE A 97 1.49 -9.26 0.32
C ILE A 97 2.71 -8.73 1.04
N TRP A 98 2.53 -7.59 1.70
CA TRP A 98 3.57 -6.90 2.44
C TRP A 98 3.21 -6.93 3.91
N ARG A 99 4.11 -7.48 4.73
CA ARG A 99 3.98 -7.46 6.18
C ARG A 99 4.40 -6.11 6.73
N ILE A 100 3.55 -5.56 7.58
CA ILE A 100 3.78 -4.33 8.31
C ILE A 100 4.39 -4.69 9.66
N THR A 101 5.48 -4.01 10.00
CA THR A 101 6.13 -4.09 11.31
C THR A 101 6.39 -2.65 11.79
N PRO A 102 6.61 -2.41 13.09
CA PRO A 102 6.82 -1.04 13.59
C PRO A 102 7.99 -0.33 12.89
N GLU A 103 9.01 -1.08 12.48
CA GLU A 103 10.21 -0.56 11.84
C GLU A 103 10.19 -0.70 10.31
N SER A 104 9.48 -1.68 9.74
CA SER A 104 9.61 -2.02 8.32
C SER A 104 8.32 -2.44 7.62
N LEU A 105 8.29 -2.22 6.30
CA LEU A 105 7.38 -2.90 5.39
C LEU A 105 8.19 -3.92 4.58
N ARG A 106 7.80 -5.19 4.60
CA ARG A 106 8.53 -6.27 3.91
C ARG A 106 7.59 -7.08 3.05
N LYS A 107 7.93 -7.30 1.79
CA LYS A 107 7.21 -8.25 0.94
C LYS A 107 7.36 -9.65 1.58
N GLU A 108 6.26 -10.33 1.88
CA GLU A 108 6.27 -11.65 2.53
C GLU A 108 5.70 -12.78 1.66
N LEU A 109 4.73 -12.48 0.80
CA LEU A 109 4.12 -13.44 -0.11
C LEU A 109 4.01 -12.85 -1.51
N VAL A 110 4.21 -13.70 -2.53
CA VAL A 110 4.03 -13.38 -3.93
C VAL A 110 3.24 -14.48 -4.61
N TRP A 111 2.24 -14.10 -5.38
CA TRP A 111 1.55 -14.99 -6.31
C TRP A 111 1.70 -14.45 -7.74
N ASN A 112 2.07 -15.35 -8.66
CA ASN A 112 2.24 -15.01 -10.07
C ASN A 112 0.91 -15.20 -10.80
N ALA A 113 0.34 -14.11 -11.30
CA ALA A 113 -0.94 -14.07 -12.00
C ALA A 113 -0.76 -14.20 -13.52
N SER A 114 0.00 -15.20 -13.96
CA SER A 114 0.29 -15.40 -15.38
C SER A 114 -0.99 -15.73 -16.16
N GLY A 115 -1.17 -15.07 -17.31
CA GLY A 115 -2.36 -15.22 -18.16
C GLY A 115 -3.49 -14.24 -17.84
N TRP A 116 -3.35 -13.39 -16.82
CA TRP A 116 -4.32 -12.35 -16.53
C TRP A 116 -3.97 -11.05 -17.25
N ALA A 117 -5.00 -10.37 -17.75
CA ALA A 117 -4.89 -9.10 -18.46
C ALA A 117 -4.92 -7.91 -17.51
N ASP A 118 -5.75 -7.99 -16.47
CA ASP A 118 -5.90 -6.99 -15.41
C ASP A 118 -6.40 -7.68 -14.13
N ALA A 119 -6.14 -7.08 -12.97
CA ALA A 119 -6.71 -7.54 -11.71
C ALA A 119 -6.77 -6.46 -10.63
N THR A 120 -7.72 -6.62 -9.71
CA THR A 120 -7.80 -5.87 -8.46
C THR A 120 -8.03 -6.82 -7.29
N ALA A 121 -7.68 -6.42 -6.08
CA ALA A 121 -7.88 -7.23 -4.89
C ALA A 121 -8.53 -6.43 -3.77
N LYS A 122 -9.32 -7.11 -2.96
CA LYS A 122 -9.86 -6.58 -1.70
C LYS A 122 -9.73 -7.64 -0.62
N TRP A 123 -9.46 -7.21 0.61
CA TRP A 123 -9.48 -8.10 1.76
C TRP A 123 -10.92 -8.45 2.13
N LYS A 124 -11.22 -9.74 2.26
CA LYS A 124 -12.47 -10.21 2.87
C LYS A 124 -12.35 -10.27 4.39
N ASP A 125 -11.19 -10.71 4.84
CA ASP A 125 -10.78 -10.84 6.23
C ASP A 125 -9.24 -10.72 6.31
N PRO A 126 -8.63 -10.69 7.51
CA PRO A 126 -7.18 -10.53 7.65
C PRO A 126 -6.28 -11.55 6.93
N GLU A 127 -6.82 -12.69 6.52
CA GLU A 127 -6.07 -13.82 5.96
C GLU A 127 -6.58 -14.25 4.57
N THR A 128 -7.52 -13.50 3.98
CA THR A 128 -8.15 -13.86 2.70
C THR A 128 -8.34 -12.65 1.79
N LEU A 129 -7.83 -12.76 0.56
CA LEU A 129 -8.09 -11.82 -0.53
C LEU A 129 -9.20 -12.35 -1.45
N ALA A 130 -10.13 -11.49 -1.83
CA ALA A 130 -10.95 -11.66 -3.03
C ALA A 130 -10.29 -10.88 -4.17
N ILE A 131 -10.04 -11.55 -5.28
CA ILE A 131 -9.30 -11.01 -6.41
C ILE A 131 -10.20 -11.11 -7.64
N GLU A 132 -10.53 -9.96 -8.20
CA GLU A 132 -11.24 -9.85 -9.46
C GLU A 132 -10.22 -9.68 -10.57
N TYR A 133 -10.33 -10.46 -11.64
CA TYR A 133 -9.35 -10.46 -12.72
C TYR A 133 -10.03 -10.67 -14.08
N SER A 134 -9.35 -10.19 -15.13
CA SER A 134 -9.71 -10.42 -16.52
C SER A 134 -8.64 -11.25 -17.22
N VAL A 135 -9.03 -11.89 -18.32
CA VAL A 135 -8.15 -12.66 -19.21
C VAL A 135 -8.37 -12.15 -20.62
N ASP A 136 -7.30 -12.06 -21.41
CA ASP A 136 -7.38 -11.57 -22.78
C ASP A 136 -8.35 -12.43 -23.61
N GLY A 137 -9.28 -11.78 -24.30
CA GLY A 137 -10.31 -12.43 -25.11
C GLY A 137 -11.49 -13.01 -24.32
N ALA A 138 -11.48 -12.94 -22.98
CA ALA A 138 -12.65 -13.25 -22.17
C ALA A 138 -13.62 -12.06 -22.12
N THR A 139 -14.92 -12.34 -22.17
CA THR A 139 -15.97 -11.31 -22.19
C THR A 139 -16.42 -10.87 -20.80
N ALA A 140 -16.04 -11.59 -19.75
CA ALA A 140 -16.43 -11.29 -18.37
C ALA A 140 -15.24 -11.46 -17.43
N ALA A 141 -15.18 -10.59 -16.41
CA ALA A 141 -14.25 -10.76 -15.29
C ALA A 141 -14.60 -12.00 -14.47
N ALA A 142 -13.59 -12.59 -13.86
CA ALA A 142 -13.72 -13.70 -12.94
C ALA A 142 -13.25 -13.29 -11.55
N THR A 143 -13.72 -13.98 -10.53
CA THR A 143 -13.28 -13.78 -9.14
C THR A 143 -12.64 -15.04 -8.61
N VAL A 144 -11.59 -14.87 -7.83
CA VAL A 144 -10.97 -15.94 -7.06
C VAL A 144 -10.67 -15.47 -5.65
N GLU A 145 -10.99 -16.31 -4.67
CA GLU A 145 -10.63 -16.08 -3.29
C GLU A 145 -9.36 -16.85 -2.95
N ARG A 146 -8.45 -16.22 -2.22
CA ARG A 146 -7.17 -16.80 -1.87
C ARG A 146 -6.84 -16.53 -0.42
N LYS A 147 -6.72 -17.60 0.37
CA LYS A 147 -6.18 -17.52 1.72
C LYS A 147 -4.67 -17.35 1.67
N LEU A 148 -4.08 -16.62 2.61
CA LEU A 148 -2.62 -16.43 2.67
C LEU A 148 -1.86 -17.73 2.98
N SER A 149 -2.54 -18.74 3.53
CA SER A 149 -2.00 -20.08 3.77
C SER A 149 -2.05 -21.00 2.54
N ASP A 150 -2.65 -20.56 1.42
CA ASP A 150 -2.71 -21.33 0.19
C ASP A 150 -1.28 -21.58 -0.37
N PRO A 151 -0.93 -22.82 -0.76
CA PRO A 151 0.41 -23.16 -1.22
C PRO A 151 0.80 -22.50 -2.56
N SER A 152 -0.13 -21.88 -3.28
CA SER A 152 0.16 -21.10 -4.48
C SER A 152 0.94 -19.80 -4.18
N TRP A 153 0.92 -19.33 -2.93
CA TRP A 153 1.77 -18.23 -2.49
C TRP A 153 3.22 -18.69 -2.35
N LYS A 154 4.13 -17.95 -2.99
CA LYS A 154 5.56 -18.07 -2.76
C LYS A 154 5.95 -17.17 -1.60
N ARG A 155 6.58 -17.72 -0.57
CA ARG A 155 7.19 -16.93 0.51
C ARG A 155 8.46 -16.26 0.01
N VAL A 156 8.59 -14.98 0.33
CA VAL A 156 9.80 -14.18 0.09
C VAL A 156 10.39 -13.77 1.44
N GLN A 157 11.72 -13.85 1.55
CA GLN A 157 12.47 -13.54 2.78
C GLN A 157 12.83 -12.06 2.87
#